data_AF-U7D424-F1
#
_entry.id   AF-U7D424-F1
#
_cell.length_a   1.000
_cell.length_b   1.000
_cell.length_c   1.000
_cell.angle_alpha   90.00
_cell.angle_beta   90.00
_cell.angle_gamma   90.00
#
_symmetry.space_group_name_H-M   'P 1'
#
loop_
_entity.id
_entity.type
_entity.pdbx_description
1 polymer ?
#
loop_
_entity_poly.entity_id
_entity_poly.type
_entity_poly.pdbx_seq_one_letter_code
_entity_poly.pdbx_strand_id
1 'polypeptide(L)'
;MSQVENHGITDFKEIISRVEKFIENKEEEFSMPDVMLRRCLNETWFSDTLAWLLDPKTDDELGVLFINNFIKKVAEKRSSEAGGYKRRDAFLRFRDQKAGRSVTGDQRFSLKNAAVMREFYLSNYDSRKRKSSAQFADIAVFDLDPGDGIFLTIENKLFSRNHPGQLENYYKLIEDKFKSVKVREYIYLTITGEEPVFYKKNDSSDEK
;
A
#
# COMPACT_ATOMS: atom_id res chain seq x y z
N MET A 1 48.57 17.66 29.77
CA MET A 1 47.33 18.29 30.26
C MET A 1 46.62 18.89 29.06
N SER A 2 45.39 18.43 28.80
CA SER A 2 44.61 18.69 27.59
C SER A 2 44.14 20.13 27.50
N GLN A 3 44.25 20.74 26.32
CA GLN A 3 43.36 21.84 25.95
C GLN A 3 42.04 21.22 25.47
N VAL A 4 40.97 21.49 26.20
CA VAL A 4 39.61 21.13 25.80
C VAL A 4 39.09 22.31 24.98
N GLU A 5 38.97 22.12 23.67
CA GLU A 5 38.31 23.07 22.79
C GLU A 5 36.81 23.11 23.13
N ASN A 6 36.39 24.22 23.74
CA ASN A 6 35.01 24.51 24.03
C ASN A 6 34.30 24.86 22.70
N HIS A 7 33.87 23.84 21.96
CA HIS A 7 33.07 24.01 20.75
C HIS A 7 31.71 24.58 21.16
N GLY A 8 31.58 25.88 20.93
CA GLY A 8 30.47 26.71 21.36
C GLY A 8 29.12 26.10 21.00
N ILE A 9 28.26 26.07 22.01
CA ILE A 9 26.81 25.98 21.86
C ILE A 9 26.43 27.05 20.84
N THR A 10 26.07 26.64 19.62
CA THR A 10 25.50 27.54 18.61
C THR A 10 24.32 28.24 19.28
N ASP A 11 24.38 29.58 19.39
CA ASP A 11 23.36 30.34 20.08
C ASP A 11 22.01 30.01 19.44
N PHE A 12 21.11 29.43 20.22
CA PHE A 12 19.81 28.97 19.76
C PHE A 12 19.05 30.10 19.07
N LYS A 13 19.30 31.36 19.47
CA LYS A 13 18.75 32.56 18.84
C LYS A 13 19.23 32.75 17.40
N GLU A 14 20.48 32.42 17.12
CA GLU A 14 21.04 32.50 15.76
C GLU A 14 20.41 31.43 14.85
N ILE A 15 20.18 30.23 15.37
CA ILE A 15 19.48 29.16 14.64
C ILE A 15 18.03 29.57 14.36
N ILE A 16 17.30 30.05 15.37
CA ILE A 16 15.92 30.52 15.23
C ILE A 16 15.85 31.63 14.18
N SER A 17 16.72 32.64 14.26
CA SER A 17 16.74 33.77 13.31
C SER A 17 17.04 33.35 11.87
N ARG A 18 17.91 32.35 11.67
CA ARG A 18 18.18 31.78 10.34
C ARG A 18 16.97 31.03 9.78
N VAL A 19 16.24 30.29 10.63
CA VAL A 19 15.02 29.58 10.24
C VAL A 19 13.89 30.54 9.92
N GLU A 20 13.69 31.58 10.74
CA GLU A 20 12.68 32.63 10.50
C GLU A 20 12.91 33.33 9.16
N LYS A 21 14.15 33.80 8.90
CA LYS A 21 14.52 34.39 7.61
C LYS A 21 14.33 33.44 6.44
N PHE A 22 14.58 32.15 6.63
CA PHE A 22 14.37 31.16 5.57
C PHE A 22 12.89 31.00 5.24
N ILE A 23 12.02 30.98 6.27
CA ILE A 23 10.57 30.86 6.11
C ILE A 23 10.00 32.12 5.43
N GLU A 24 10.36 33.31 5.90
CA GLU A 24 9.90 34.59 5.35
C GLU A 24 10.28 34.74 3.86
N ASN A 25 11.49 34.35 3.48
CA ASN A 25 11.95 34.39 2.08
C ASN A 25 11.26 33.35 1.17
N LYS A 26 10.44 32.45 1.72
CA LYS A 26 9.78 31.35 1.01
C LYS A 26 8.25 31.39 1.11
N GLU A 27 7.66 32.40 1.76
CA GLU A 27 6.20 32.52 1.92
C GLU A 27 5.45 32.63 0.58
N GLU A 28 6.08 33.14 -0.49
CA GLU A 28 5.47 33.20 -1.83
C GLU A 28 5.56 31.86 -2.60
N GLU A 29 6.46 30.95 -2.19
CA GLU A 29 6.74 29.69 -2.89
C GLU A 29 6.12 28.46 -2.19
N PHE A 30 5.78 28.59 -0.90
CA PHE A 30 5.10 27.57 -0.11
C PHE A 30 3.94 28.19 0.68
N SER A 31 2.72 28.04 0.16
CA SER A 31 1.51 28.08 0.98
C SER A 31 1.69 27.06 2.12
N MET A 32 1.97 27.54 3.34
CA MET A 32 2.12 26.69 4.54
C MET A 32 1.00 25.66 4.71
N PRO A 33 -0.26 25.94 4.36
CA PRO A 33 -1.32 24.93 4.32
C PRO A 33 -0.96 23.67 3.52
N ASP A 34 -0.37 23.79 2.33
CA ASP A 34 -0.07 22.63 1.48
C ASP A 34 1.10 21.80 2.00
N VAL A 35 2.11 22.44 2.58
CA VAL A 35 3.25 21.74 3.20
C VAL A 35 2.80 21.01 4.47
N MET A 36 1.97 21.66 5.29
CA MET A 36 1.40 21.04 6.48
C MET A 36 0.45 19.91 6.13
N LEU A 37 -0.42 20.09 5.13
CA LEU A 37 -1.29 19.02 4.62
C LEU A 37 -0.46 17.85 4.08
N ARG A 38 0.61 18.07 3.32
CA ARG A 38 1.50 16.98 2.85
C ARG A 38 2.27 16.29 3.97
N ARG A 39 2.60 17.00 5.05
CA ARG A 39 3.24 16.39 6.24
C ARG A 39 2.25 15.60 7.09
N CYS A 40 1.04 16.11 7.27
CA CYS A 40 -0.03 15.51 8.07
C CYS A 40 -0.75 14.37 7.34
N LEU A 41 -0.89 14.47 6.01
CA LEU A 41 -1.54 13.50 5.12
C LEU A 41 -0.46 12.89 4.23
N ASN A 42 0.14 11.81 4.73
CA ASN A 42 1.16 11.04 4.03
C ASN A 42 0.71 9.57 3.84
N GLU A 43 1.42 8.80 3.02
CA GLU A 43 1.07 7.40 2.71
C GLU A 43 0.91 6.54 3.98
N THR A 44 1.71 6.80 5.02
CA THR A 44 1.58 6.13 6.31
C THR A 44 0.25 6.45 6.98
N TRP A 45 -0.11 7.73 7.11
CA TRP A 45 -1.38 8.15 7.73
C TRP A 45 -2.61 7.57 6.99
N PHE A 46 -2.59 7.57 5.66
CA PHE A 46 -3.67 6.95 4.87
C PHE A 46 -3.72 5.44 5.08
N SER A 47 -2.56 4.80 5.17
CA SER A 47 -2.49 3.36 5.42
C SER A 47 -2.95 2.99 6.83
N ASP A 48 -2.66 3.81 7.84
CA ASP A 48 -3.22 3.69 9.20
C ASP A 48 -4.75 3.77 9.17
N THR A 49 -5.26 4.84 8.57
CA THR A 49 -6.70 5.10 8.52
C THR A 49 -7.44 3.99 7.76
N LEU A 50 -6.90 3.58 6.61
CA LEU A 50 -7.50 2.52 5.81
C LEU A 50 -7.39 1.15 6.49
N ALA A 51 -6.27 0.84 7.14
CA ALA A 51 -6.13 -0.41 7.89
C ALA A 51 -7.13 -0.50 9.03
N TRP A 52 -7.33 0.60 9.77
CA TRP A 52 -8.35 0.67 10.82
C TRP A 52 -9.77 0.47 10.26
N LEU A 53 -10.11 1.13 9.14
CA LEU A 53 -11.41 0.94 8.48
C LEU A 53 -11.62 -0.48 7.93
N LEU A 54 -10.55 -1.17 7.55
CA LEU A 54 -10.62 -2.54 7.03
C LEU A 54 -10.65 -3.60 8.14
N ASP A 55 -10.34 -3.26 9.39
CA ASP A 55 -10.25 -4.22 10.47
C ASP A 55 -11.65 -4.63 10.96
N PRO A 56 -12.09 -5.89 10.74
CA PRO A 56 -13.40 -6.36 11.19
C PRO A 56 -13.50 -6.51 12.71
N LYS A 57 -12.40 -6.31 13.45
CA LYS A 57 -12.31 -6.47 14.91
C LYS A 57 -12.44 -5.14 15.66
N THR A 58 -12.81 -4.04 14.98
CA THR A 58 -13.14 -2.79 15.67
C THR A 58 -14.37 -2.99 16.57
N ASP A 59 -14.47 -2.19 17.63
CA ASP A 59 -15.56 -2.29 18.63
C ASP A 59 -16.96 -1.98 18.04
N ASP A 60 -17.00 -1.40 16.84
CA ASP A 60 -18.20 -1.12 16.07
C ASP A 60 -18.35 -2.06 14.85
N GLU A 61 -19.58 -2.22 14.35
CA GLU A 61 -19.82 -2.99 13.11
C GLU A 61 -19.25 -2.29 11.85
N LEU A 62 -18.61 -1.13 12.00
CA LEU A 62 -18.10 -0.31 10.91
C LEU A 62 -17.05 -1.05 10.10
N GLY A 63 -16.08 -1.70 10.76
CA GLY A 63 -15.00 -2.42 10.07
C GLY A 63 -15.54 -3.54 9.17
N VAL A 64 -16.48 -4.33 9.69
CA VAL A 64 -17.17 -5.39 8.94
C VAL A 64 -17.97 -4.82 7.76
N LEU A 65 -18.69 -3.71 7.94
CA LEU A 65 -19.45 -3.07 6.87
C LEU A 65 -18.53 -2.47 5.80
N PHE A 66 -17.44 -1.83 6.22
CA PHE A 66 -16.50 -1.18 5.33
C PHE A 66 -15.74 -2.19 4.48
N ILE A 67 -15.13 -3.23 5.08
CA ILE A 67 -14.38 -4.25 4.34
C ILE A 67 -15.26 -4.96 3.31
N ASN A 68 -16.50 -5.29 3.66
CA ASN A 68 -17.46 -5.91 2.73
C ASN A 68 -17.80 -5.00 1.55
N ASN A 69 -18.06 -3.71 1.81
CA ASN A 69 -18.34 -2.73 0.76
C ASN A 69 -17.11 -2.45 -0.10
N PHE A 70 -15.92 -2.37 0.50
CA PHE A 70 -14.65 -2.18 -0.18
C PHE A 70 -14.37 -3.33 -1.16
N ILE A 71 -14.45 -4.58 -0.70
CA ILE A 71 -14.27 -5.77 -1.54
C ILE A 71 -15.31 -5.84 -2.67
N LYS A 72 -16.57 -5.49 -2.37
CA LYS A 72 -17.62 -5.40 -3.40
C LYS A 72 -17.27 -4.36 -4.47
N LYS A 73 -16.78 -3.18 -4.07
CA LYS A 73 -16.39 -2.11 -4.99
C LYS A 73 -15.19 -2.51 -5.86
N VAL A 74 -14.21 -3.19 -5.28
CA VAL A 74 -13.07 -3.76 -6.02
C VAL A 74 -13.59 -4.74 -7.08
N ALA A 75 -14.44 -5.69 -6.69
CA ALA A 75 -15.01 -6.67 -7.59
C ALA A 75 -15.84 -6.04 -8.73
N GLU A 76 -16.64 -4.99 -8.43
CA GLU A 76 -17.37 -4.20 -9.42
C GLU A 76 -16.41 -3.55 -10.44
N LYS A 77 -15.34 -2.92 -9.96
CA LYS A 77 -14.33 -2.26 -10.81
C LYS A 77 -13.54 -3.26 -11.66
N ARG A 78 -13.28 -4.48 -11.17
CA ARG A 78 -12.62 -5.55 -11.93
C ARG A 78 -13.53 -6.18 -12.99
N SER A 79 -14.83 -6.22 -12.73
CA SER A 79 -15.83 -6.80 -13.64
C SER A 79 -16.24 -5.86 -14.78
N SER A 80 -16.05 -4.54 -14.65
CA SER A 80 -16.37 -3.59 -15.71
C SER A 80 -15.42 -3.72 -16.91
N GLU A 81 -15.96 -3.75 -18.12
CA GLU A 81 -15.19 -4.01 -19.37
C GLU A 81 -14.23 -2.88 -19.74
N ALA A 82 -14.40 -1.68 -19.16
CA ALA A 82 -13.60 -0.49 -19.44
C ALA A 82 -12.16 -0.56 -18.93
N GLY A 83 -11.84 -1.48 -18.00
CA GLY A 83 -10.61 -1.42 -17.21
C GLY A 83 -9.38 -2.16 -17.74
N GLY A 84 -9.43 -2.83 -18.90
CA GLY A 84 -8.26 -3.54 -19.46
C GLY A 84 -7.62 -4.60 -18.54
N TYR A 85 -8.27 -4.95 -17.42
CA TYR A 85 -7.69 -5.79 -16.37
C TYR A 85 -7.56 -7.23 -16.87
N LYS A 86 -6.34 -7.77 -16.84
CA LYS A 86 -6.07 -9.17 -17.17
C LYS A 86 -6.64 -10.07 -16.07
N ARG A 87 -7.87 -10.56 -16.28
CA ARG A 87 -8.57 -11.48 -15.39
C ARG A 87 -7.76 -12.76 -15.20
N ARG A 88 -7.46 -13.11 -13.95
CA ARG A 88 -6.80 -14.37 -13.55
C ARG A 88 -7.86 -15.40 -13.13
N ASP A 89 -7.50 -16.56 -12.58
CA ASP A 89 -8.50 -17.46 -11.97
C ASP A 89 -8.70 -17.20 -10.47
N ALA A 90 -7.73 -16.56 -9.83
CA ALA A 90 -7.69 -16.31 -8.38
C ALA A 90 -8.04 -14.87 -7.99
N PHE A 91 -8.93 -14.19 -8.71
CA PHE A 91 -9.30 -12.78 -8.46
C PHE A 91 -10.76 -12.63 -8.03
N LEU A 92 -11.09 -11.45 -7.50
CA LEU A 92 -12.47 -11.06 -7.14
C LEU A 92 -13.27 -10.67 -8.38
N ARG A 93 -14.50 -11.18 -8.49
CA ARG A 93 -15.46 -10.72 -9.50
C ARG A 93 -16.80 -10.36 -8.89
N PHE A 94 -17.47 -9.43 -9.55
CA PHE A 94 -18.88 -9.15 -9.29
C PHE A 94 -19.75 -10.13 -10.09
N ARG A 95 -20.64 -10.88 -9.40
CA ARG A 95 -21.55 -11.89 -9.96
C ARG A 95 -20.88 -13.14 -10.55
N ASP A 96 -21.71 -14.14 -10.88
CA ASP A 96 -21.28 -15.47 -11.33
C ASP A 96 -21.08 -15.60 -12.85
N GLN A 97 -20.15 -14.82 -13.40
CA GLN A 97 -19.88 -14.86 -14.84
C GLN A 97 -18.36 -14.88 -15.11
N LYS A 98 -17.82 -16.03 -15.55
CA LYS A 98 -16.43 -16.31 -16.08
C LYS A 98 -15.40 -16.92 -15.09
N ALA A 99 -14.12 -16.56 -15.16
CA ALA A 99 -13.05 -16.96 -14.23
C ALA A 99 -13.09 -16.10 -12.94
N GLY A 100 -12.49 -16.53 -11.83
CA GLY A 100 -12.50 -15.80 -10.55
C GLY A 100 -13.61 -16.21 -9.56
N ARG A 101 -13.56 -15.70 -8.33
CA ARG A 101 -14.55 -15.97 -7.27
C ARG A 101 -15.51 -14.80 -7.09
N SER A 102 -16.81 -15.11 -7.12
CA SER A 102 -17.89 -14.13 -6.90
C SER A 102 -17.93 -13.69 -5.44
N VAL A 103 -18.03 -12.38 -5.22
CA VAL A 103 -18.22 -11.79 -3.88
C VAL A 103 -19.68 -11.55 -3.53
N THR A 104 -20.59 -11.88 -4.44
CA THR A 104 -22.04 -11.63 -4.31
C THR A 104 -22.82 -12.94 -4.21
N GLY A 105 -23.98 -12.89 -3.56
CA GLY A 105 -24.83 -14.06 -3.34
C GLY A 105 -24.36 -14.92 -2.16
N ASP A 106 -24.76 -16.19 -2.17
CA ASP A 106 -24.49 -17.13 -1.07
C ASP A 106 -23.01 -17.52 -0.92
N GLN A 107 -22.17 -17.17 -1.90
CA GLN A 107 -20.73 -17.42 -1.88
C GLN A 107 -19.88 -16.24 -1.36
N ARG A 108 -20.52 -15.22 -0.76
CA ARG A 108 -19.84 -14.04 -0.21
C ARG A 108 -18.87 -14.43 0.92
N PHE A 109 -17.71 -13.77 0.96
CA PHE A 109 -16.81 -13.86 2.11
C PHE A 109 -17.46 -13.15 3.30
N SER A 110 -17.40 -13.75 4.49
CA SER A 110 -17.91 -13.08 5.70
C SER A 110 -16.91 -12.06 6.24
N LEU A 111 -15.60 -12.33 6.06
CA LEU A 111 -14.46 -11.53 6.51
C LEU A 111 -14.47 -11.18 7.99
N LYS A 112 -15.33 -11.80 8.79
CA LYS A 112 -15.43 -11.53 10.23
C LYS A 112 -14.15 -11.91 10.96
N ASN A 113 -13.44 -12.92 10.45
CA ASN A 113 -12.19 -13.41 11.00
C ASN A 113 -10.97 -12.90 10.23
N ALA A 114 -11.16 -11.98 9.29
CA ALA A 114 -10.05 -11.43 8.53
C ALA A 114 -9.05 -10.73 9.46
N ALA A 115 -7.78 -10.87 9.15
CA ALA A 115 -6.71 -10.11 9.76
C ALA A 115 -6.29 -8.99 8.81
N VAL A 116 -6.02 -7.82 9.38
CA VAL A 116 -5.46 -6.67 8.67
C VAL A 116 -4.10 -6.37 9.26
N MET A 117 -3.09 -6.26 8.40
CA MET A 117 -1.72 -5.96 8.80
C MET A 117 -1.18 -4.83 7.93
N ARG A 118 -0.55 -3.85 8.56
CA ARG A 118 0.25 -2.86 7.84
C ARG A 118 1.68 -3.35 7.63
N GLU A 119 2.35 -2.77 6.64
CA GLU A 119 3.76 -3.06 6.34
C GLU A 119 4.01 -4.57 6.30
N PHE A 120 3.15 -5.28 5.56
CA PHE A 120 3.16 -6.73 5.57
C PHE A 120 4.43 -7.25 4.90
N TYR A 121 5.29 -7.86 5.72
CA TYR A 121 6.60 -8.31 5.28
C TYR A 121 6.52 -9.50 4.32
N LEU A 122 7.04 -9.27 3.12
CA LEU A 122 7.24 -10.26 2.08
C LEU A 122 8.74 -10.36 1.80
N SER A 123 9.33 -11.47 2.20
CA SER A 123 10.67 -11.81 1.76
C SER A 123 10.67 -13.15 1.05
N ASN A 124 11.50 -13.23 0.02
CA ASN A 124 12.05 -14.50 -0.40
C ASN A 124 13.55 -14.51 -0.13
N TYR A 125 14.03 -15.69 0.25
CA TYR A 125 15.45 -15.98 0.30
C TYR A 125 15.83 -16.68 -1.00
N ASP A 126 16.59 -16.00 -1.86
CA ASP A 126 17.19 -16.66 -3.02
C ASP A 126 18.49 -17.34 -2.57
N SER A 127 18.41 -18.65 -2.36
CA SER A 127 19.54 -19.47 -1.94
C SER A 127 20.71 -19.47 -2.93
N ARG A 128 20.45 -19.20 -4.21
CA ARG A 128 21.49 -19.17 -5.27
C ARG A 128 22.24 -17.85 -5.27
N LYS A 129 21.56 -16.74 -4.98
CA LYS A 129 22.16 -15.39 -4.93
C LYS A 129 22.62 -14.98 -3.54
N ARG A 130 22.34 -15.78 -2.50
CA ARG A 130 22.55 -15.44 -1.08
C ARG A 130 22.03 -14.05 -0.74
N LYS A 131 20.90 -13.67 -1.34
CA LYS A 131 20.28 -12.36 -1.15
C LYS A 131 18.83 -12.54 -0.76
N SER A 132 18.42 -11.78 0.25
CA SER A 132 17.03 -11.59 0.59
C SER A 132 16.57 -10.28 -0.07
N SER A 133 15.47 -10.33 -0.82
CA SER A 133 14.74 -9.12 -1.20
C SER A 133 13.58 -8.97 -0.22
N ALA A 134 13.71 -8.02 0.70
CA ALA A 134 12.62 -7.58 1.54
C ALA A 134 11.72 -6.66 0.73
N GLN A 135 10.42 -6.96 0.74
CA GLN A 135 9.37 -6.09 0.24
C GLN A 135 8.28 -6.00 1.31
N PHE A 136 7.55 -4.89 1.29
CA PHE A 136 6.48 -4.63 2.23
C PHE A 136 5.25 -4.23 1.41
N ALA A 137 4.12 -4.86 1.71
CA ALA A 137 2.82 -4.32 1.30
C ALA A 137 2.43 -3.23 2.27
N ASP A 138 1.85 -2.12 1.81
CA ASP A 138 1.36 -1.09 2.73
C ASP A 138 0.27 -1.67 3.65
N ILE A 139 -0.68 -2.42 3.09
CA ILE A 139 -1.71 -3.16 3.84
C ILE A 139 -1.91 -4.55 3.22
N ALA A 140 -2.00 -5.57 4.06
CA ALA A 140 -2.51 -6.88 3.72
C ALA A 140 -3.78 -7.19 4.53
N VAL A 141 -4.80 -7.68 3.85
CA VAL A 141 -6.04 -8.18 4.43
C VAL A 141 -6.15 -9.66 4.06
N PHE A 142 -6.30 -10.54 5.03
CA PHE A 142 -6.40 -11.95 4.74
C PHE A 142 -7.34 -12.68 5.67
N ASP A 143 -8.12 -13.57 5.06
CA ASP A 143 -8.92 -14.58 5.71
C ASP A 143 -8.46 -15.90 5.11
N LEU A 144 -7.86 -16.79 5.92
CA LEU A 144 -7.13 -17.96 5.42
C LEU A 144 -7.91 -19.26 5.63
N ASP A 145 -9.23 -19.15 5.76
CA ASP A 145 -10.11 -20.29 5.96
C ASP A 145 -9.97 -21.32 4.82
N PRO A 146 -9.83 -22.63 5.14
CA PRO A 146 -9.68 -23.66 4.12
C PRO A 146 -10.87 -23.74 3.16
N GLY A 147 -10.62 -23.60 1.86
CA GLY A 147 -11.65 -23.70 0.81
C GLY A 147 -12.25 -22.35 0.37
N ASP A 148 -12.10 -21.32 1.19
CA ASP A 148 -12.49 -19.95 0.87
C ASP A 148 -11.52 -18.86 1.30
N GLY A 149 -10.26 -19.20 1.49
CA GLY A 149 -9.25 -18.22 1.77
C GLY A 149 -9.13 -17.13 0.69
N ILE A 150 -8.94 -15.91 1.17
CA ILE A 150 -8.66 -14.69 0.42
C ILE A 150 -7.43 -14.00 1.01
N PHE A 151 -6.55 -13.53 0.14
CA PHE A 151 -5.42 -12.69 0.48
C PHE A 151 -5.48 -11.47 -0.43
N LEU A 152 -5.70 -10.30 0.15
CA LEU A 152 -5.82 -9.04 -0.54
C LEU A 152 -4.69 -8.14 -0.09
N THR A 153 -4.09 -7.43 -1.03
CA THR A 153 -3.06 -6.46 -0.70
C THR A 153 -3.32 -5.14 -1.35
N ILE A 154 -3.03 -4.08 -0.61
CA ILE A 154 -3.25 -2.70 -1.00
C ILE A 154 -1.91 -1.98 -0.93
N GLU A 155 -1.51 -1.42 -2.06
CA GLU A 155 -0.44 -0.44 -2.16
C GLU A 155 -1.08 0.95 -2.25
N ASN A 156 -0.81 1.81 -1.28
CA ASN A 156 -1.30 3.19 -1.22
C ASN A 156 -0.23 4.13 -1.76
N LYS A 157 -0.59 4.94 -2.75
CA LYS A 157 0.33 5.85 -3.43
C LYS A 157 -0.29 7.24 -3.52
N LEU A 158 0.27 8.17 -2.76
CA LEU A 158 -0.33 9.48 -2.55
C LEU A 158 0.22 10.52 -3.54
N PHE A 159 1.54 10.70 -3.50
CA PHE A 159 2.26 11.66 -4.34
C PHE A 159 3.37 11.00 -5.16
N SER A 160 3.49 9.67 -5.07
CA SER A 160 4.57 8.89 -5.66
C SER A 160 4.02 7.78 -6.54
N ARG A 161 4.91 7.14 -7.31
CA ARG A 161 4.62 5.93 -8.07
C ARG A 161 5.48 4.79 -7.53
N ASN A 162 5.08 3.56 -7.82
CA ASN A 162 5.90 2.39 -7.54
C ASN A 162 7.27 2.46 -8.24
N HIS A 163 8.28 1.89 -7.61
CA HIS A 163 9.63 1.78 -8.17
C HIS A 163 9.72 0.70 -9.26
N PRO A 164 10.72 0.78 -10.17
CA PRO A 164 10.97 -0.24 -11.17
C PRO A 164 11.10 -1.66 -10.59
N GLY A 165 10.35 -2.61 -11.13
CA GLY A 165 10.39 -4.01 -10.72
C GLY A 165 9.71 -4.32 -9.37
N GLN A 166 9.21 -3.30 -8.65
CA GLN A 166 8.60 -3.49 -7.34
C GLN A 166 7.38 -4.41 -7.42
N LEU A 167 6.43 -4.09 -8.31
CA LEU A 167 5.16 -4.78 -8.45
C LEU A 167 5.30 -6.19 -9.03
N GLU A 168 6.20 -6.41 -10.00
CA GLU A 168 6.42 -7.76 -10.55
C GLU A 168 6.99 -8.72 -9.50
N ASN A 169 7.99 -8.25 -8.74
CA ASN A 169 8.55 -9.04 -7.65
C ASN A 169 7.48 -9.32 -6.59
N TYR A 170 6.72 -8.30 -6.23
CA TYR A 170 5.67 -8.37 -5.22
C TYR A 170 4.58 -9.39 -5.58
N TYR A 171 4.08 -9.35 -6.82
CA TYR A 171 3.13 -10.33 -7.33
C TYR A 171 3.69 -11.74 -7.28
N LYS A 172 4.94 -11.92 -7.71
CA LYS A 172 5.57 -13.24 -7.67
C LYS A 172 5.68 -13.80 -6.25
N LEU A 173 6.09 -12.97 -5.27
CA LEU A 173 6.19 -13.38 -3.88
C LEU A 173 4.85 -13.87 -3.32
N ILE A 174 3.77 -13.13 -3.60
CA ILE A 174 2.44 -13.46 -3.09
C ILE A 174 1.87 -14.70 -3.78
N GLU A 175 1.98 -14.80 -5.11
CA GLU A 175 1.51 -15.99 -5.84
C GLU A 175 2.24 -17.26 -5.35
N ASP A 176 3.55 -17.17 -5.07
CA ASP A 176 4.33 -18.31 -4.57
C ASP A 176 3.97 -18.66 -3.12
N LYS A 177 3.98 -17.66 -2.21
CA LYS A 177 3.80 -17.86 -0.76
C LYS A 177 2.36 -18.23 -0.39
N PHE A 178 1.38 -17.67 -1.10
CA PHE A 178 -0.04 -17.84 -0.83
C PHE A 178 -0.76 -18.65 -1.91
N LYS A 179 -0.03 -19.51 -2.65
CA LYS A 179 -0.59 -20.35 -3.73
C LYS A 179 -1.80 -21.20 -3.34
N SER A 180 -1.89 -21.60 -2.07
CA SER A 180 -3.00 -22.39 -1.51
C SER A 180 -4.25 -21.56 -1.23
N VAL A 181 -4.12 -20.23 -1.14
CA VAL A 181 -5.25 -19.32 -0.94
C VAL A 181 -6.06 -19.25 -2.25
N LYS A 182 -7.38 -19.29 -2.18
CA LYS A 182 -8.20 -19.39 -3.40
C LYS A 182 -8.27 -18.07 -4.16
N VAL A 183 -8.28 -16.95 -3.44
CA VAL A 183 -8.28 -15.61 -4.01
C VAL A 183 -7.05 -14.84 -3.57
N ARG A 184 -6.33 -14.25 -4.53
CA ARG A 184 -5.22 -13.33 -4.34
C ARG A 184 -5.52 -12.06 -5.13
N GLU A 185 -5.89 -10.99 -4.45
CA GLU A 185 -6.24 -9.71 -5.08
C GLU A 185 -5.19 -8.65 -4.79
N TYR A 186 -4.84 -7.89 -5.83
CA TYR A 186 -3.86 -6.82 -5.75
C TYR A 186 -4.56 -5.50 -6.04
N ILE A 187 -4.42 -4.53 -5.15
CA ILE A 187 -5.07 -3.24 -5.24
C ILE A 187 -3.98 -2.18 -5.17
N TYR A 188 -4.03 -1.25 -6.11
CA TYR A 188 -3.16 -0.09 -6.17
C TYR A 188 -4.07 1.13 -6.06
N LEU A 189 -3.95 1.89 -4.97
CA LEU A 189 -4.77 3.05 -4.69
C LEU A 189 -3.95 4.31 -4.88
N THR A 190 -4.48 5.22 -5.69
CA THR A 190 -3.98 6.58 -5.87
C THR A 190 -5.11 7.57 -5.61
N ILE A 191 -4.78 8.81 -5.26
CA ILE A 191 -5.79 9.86 -5.05
C ILE A 191 -6.57 10.12 -6.34
N THR A 192 -5.84 10.12 -7.46
CA THR A 192 -6.28 10.58 -8.77
C THR A 192 -6.68 9.43 -9.70
N GLY A 193 -6.52 8.17 -9.25
CA GLY A 193 -6.94 6.98 -9.98
C GLY A 193 -5.98 6.56 -11.10
N GLU A 194 -4.72 7.03 -11.11
CA GLU A 194 -3.72 6.54 -12.06
C GLU A 194 -3.46 5.05 -11.90
N GLU A 195 -3.24 4.40 -13.03
CA GLU A 195 -2.81 3.00 -13.08
C GLU A 195 -1.36 2.84 -12.59
N PRO A 196 -1.01 1.67 -12.02
CA PRO A 196 0.37 1.35 -11.67
C PRO A 196 1.27 1.33 -12.90
N VAL A 197 2.56 1.67 -12.70
CA VAL A 197 3.55 1.67 -13.77
C VAL A 197 4.31 0.35 -13.79
N PHE A 198 4.23 -0.38 -14.90
CA PHE A 198 5.05 -1.56 -15.15
C PHE A 198 6.24 -1.18 -16.02
N TYR A 199 7.45 -1.34 -15.49
CA TYR A 199 8.68 -0.91 -16.14
C TYR A 199 9.22 -2.03 -17.01
N LYS A 200 9.71 -1.70 -18.21
CA LYS A 200 10.37 -2.72 -19.04
C LYS A 200 11.76 -2.97 -18.45
N LYS A 201 12.23 -4.21 -18.59
CA LYS A 201 13.54 -4.67 -18.07
C LYS A 201 14.74 -3.81 -18.52
N ASN A 202 14.58 -3.01 -19.57
CA ASN A 202 15.62 -2.15 -20.13
C ASN A 202 15.60 -0.70 -19.60
N ASP A 203 14.61 -0.31 -18.79
CA ASP A 203 14.49 1.07 -18.29
C ASP A 203 15.29 1.31 -16.98
N SER A 204 16.17 0.37 -16.59
CA SER A 204 16.91 0.39 -15.32
C SER A 204 18.41 0.65 -15.47
N SER A 205 18.87 1.09 -16.65
CA SER A 205 20.29 1.36 -16.92
C SER A 205 20.69 2.83 -16.96
N ASP A 206 19.77 3.79 -16.87
CA ASP A 206 20.11 5.21 -16.95
C ASP A 206 19.57 6.00 -15.76
N GLU A 207 20.29 5.92 -14.65
CA GLU A 207 20.43 7.01 -13.68
C GLU A 207 21.67 6.69 -12.83
N LYS A 208 22.82 7.19 -13.32
CA LYS A 208 24.08 7.33 -12.58
C LYS A 208 24.35 8.81 -12.40
#